data_AF-A0A546XSI9-F1
#
_entry.id   AF-A0A546XSI9-F1
#
_cell.length_a   1.000
_cell.length_b   1.000
_cell.length_c   1.000
_cell.angle_alpha   90.00
_cell.angle_beta   90.00
_cell.angle_gamma   90.00
#
_symmetry.space_group_name_H-M   'P 1'
#
loop_
_entity.id
_entity.type
_entity.pdbx_description
1 polymer ?
#
loop_
_entity_poly.entity_id
_entity_poly.type
_entity_poly.pdbx_seq_one_letter_code
_entity_poly.pdbx_strand_id
1 'polypeptide(L)' 'MIGAMRLIVNILLFVLGALGSGICAFLLSGALADSGLLGSCFEGNCAYAALFMVFPVTWFVVFALYVMALLIWRRKPFRN' A
#
# COMPACT_ATOMS: atom_id res chain seq x y z
N MET A 1 4.62 -30.43 -8.83
CA MET A 1 3.43 -29.61 -9.16
C MET A 1 2.97 -28.73 -7.99
N ILE A 2 2.83 -29.27 -6.77
CA ILE A 2 2.43 -28.49 -5.56
C ILE A 2 3.31 -27.25 -5.29
N GLY A 3 4.63 -27.34 -5.51
CA GLY A 3 5.55 -26.22 -5.27
C GLY A 3 5.34 -25.03 -6.20
N ALA A 4 5.11 -25.29 -7.49
CA ALA A 4 4.86 -24.26 -8.49
C ALA A 4 3.53 -23.53 -8.24
N MET A 5 2.47 -24.26 -7.87
CA MET A 5 1.17 -23.66 -7.56
C MET A 5 1.24 -22.74 -6.34
N ARG A 6 1.97 -23.14 -5.28
CA ARG A 6 2.20 -22.29 -4.11
C ARG A 6 3.00 -21.05 -4.45
N LEU A 7 4.02 -21.17 -5.31
CA LEU A 7 4.82 -20.04 -5.76
C LEU A 7 3.96 -19.02 -6.52
N ILE A 8 3.14 -19.49 -7.46
CA ILE A 8 2.25 -18.64 -8.26
C ILE A 8 1.27 -17.89 -7.36
N VAL A 9 0.61 -18.59 -6.43
CA VAL A 9 -0.34 -17.96 -5.50
C VAL A 9 0.36 -16.92 -4.62
N ASN A 10 1.59 -17.17 -4.17
CA ASN A 10 2.36 -16.20 -3.39
C ASN A 10 2.67 -14.94 -4.19
N ILE A 11 3.12 -15.09 -5.44
CA ILE A 11 3.42 -13.97 -6.33
C ILE A 11 2.14 -13.16 -6.59
N LEU A 12 1.03 -13.85 -6.87
CA LEU A 12 -0.25 -13.21 -7.18
C LEU A 12 -0.78 -12.39 -5.99
N LEU A 13 -0.69 -12.94 -4.78
CA LEU A 13 -1.02 -12.24 -3.54
C LEU A 13 -0.11 -11.02 -3.30
N PHE A 14 1.19 -11.14 -3.60
CA PHE A 14 2.13 -10.04 -3.45
C PHE A 14 1.84 -8.90 -4.43
N VAL A 15 1.54 -9.23 -5.70
CA VAL A 15 1.17 -8.26 -6.73
C VAL A 15 -0.16 -7.57 -6.39
N LEU A 16 -1.15 -8.32 -5.93
CA LEU A 16 -2.42 -7.76 -5.44
C LEU A 16 -2.20 -6.80 -4.26
N GLY A 17 -1.33 -7.16 -3.32
CA GLY A 17 -0.93 -6.31 -2.22
C GLY A 17 -0.26 -5.01 -2.67
N ALA A 18 0.69 -5.10 -3.61
CA ALA A 18 1.41 -3.95 -4.13
C ALA A 18 0.46 -2.97 -4.87
N LEU A 19 -0.41 -3.50 -5.73
CA LEU A 19 -1.40 -2.70 -6.46
C LEU A 19 -2.45 -2.10 -5.52
N GLY A 20 -3.00 -2.90 -4.60
CA GLY A 20 -4.02 -2.45 -3.65
C GLY A 20 -3.50 -1.38 -2.70
N SER A 21 -2.31 -1.59 -2.13
CA SER A 21 -1.66 -0.58 -1.28
C SER A 21 -1.33 0.70 -2.05
N GLY A 22 -0.95 0.59 -3.33
CA GLY A 22 -0.70 1.74 -4.20
C GLY A 22 -1.96 2.58 -4.44
N ILE A 23 -3.09 1.93 -4.74
CA ILE A 23 -4.37 2.63 -4.92
C ILE A 23 -4.81 3.31 -3.61
N CYS A 24 -4.71 2.61 -2.48
CA CYS A 24 -5.05 3.19 -1.18
C CYS A 24 -4.17 4.39 -0.83
N ALA A 25 -2.86 4.30 -1.05
CA ALA A 25 -1.93 5.40 -0.81
C ALA A 25 -2.18 6.60 -1.71
N PHE A 26 -2.58 6.37 -2.98
CA PHE A 26 -2.93 7.42 -3.92
C PHE A 26 -4.17 8.19 -3.45
N LEU A 27 -5.24 7.46 -3.08
CA LEU A 27 -6.47 8.05 -2.57
C LEU A 27 -6.24 8.80 -1.26
N LEU A 28 -5.44 8.23 -0.34
CA LEU A 28 -5.07 8.90 0.90
C LEU A 28 -4.31 10.21 0.59
N SER A 29 -3.29 10.15 -0.26
CA SER A 29 -2.47 11.32 -0.58
C SER A 29 -3.28 12.44 -1.22
N GLY A 30 -4.26 12.11 -2.06
CA GLY A 30 -5.23 13.08 -2.60
C GLY A 30 -6.07 13.74 -1.50
N ALA A 31 -6.65 12.93 -0.60
CA ALA A 31 -7.43 13.47 0.53
C ALA A 31 -6.59 14.33 1.50
N LEU A 32 -5.31 14.00 1.69
CA LEU A 32 -4.38 14.81 2.48
C LEU A 32 -4.04 16.16 1.81
N ALA A 33 -4.02 16.20 0.47
CA ALA A 33 -3.84 17.45 -0.27
C ALA A 33 -5.06 18.37 -0.12
N ASP A 34 -6.28 17.82 -0.20
CA ASP A 34 -7.52 18.60 -0.09
C ASP A 34 -7.79 19.11 1.33
N SER A 35 -7.31 18.39 2.36
CA SER A 35 -7.51 18.77 3.77
C SER A 35 -6.57 19.87 4.29
N GLY A 36 -5.65 20.36 3.46
CA GLY A 36 -4.66 21.39 3.85
C GLY A 36 -3.62 20.91 4.87
N LEU A 37 -3.54 19.59 5.10
CA LEU A 37 -2.65 18.98 6.08
C LEU A 37 -1.16 19.09 5.69
N LEU A 38 -0.90 19.41 4.42
CA LEU A 38 0.43 19.66 3.87
C LEU A 38 0.90 21.12 4.02
N GLY A 39 0.14 21.98 4.71
CA GLY A 39 0.47 23.38 4.97
C GLY A 39 -0.08 24.35 3.92
N SER A 40 0.41 25.60 3.92
CA SER A 40 0.00 26.63 2.96
C SER A 40 0.56 26.33 1.57
N CYS A 41 -0.12 25.47 0.83
CA CYS A 41 0.22 25.16 -0.54
C CYS A 41 -0.14 26.33 -1.47
N PHE A 42 0.85 27.20 -1.73
CA PHE A 42 0.78 28.16 -2.83
C PHE A 42 1.10 27.46 -4.16
N GLU A 43 0.30 27.76 -5.20
CA GLU A 43 0.54 27.40 -6.63
C GLU A 43 0.98 25.95 -6.91
N GLY A 44 0.06 24.99 -6.78
CA GLY A 44 0.25 23.62 -7.33
C GLY A 44 1.26 22.73 -6.60
N ASN A 45 2.04 23.26 -5.67
CA ASN A 45 3.03 22.52 -4.87
C ASN A 45 2.42 21.45 -3.95
N CYS A 46 1.12 21.55 -3.63
CA CYS A 46 0.40 20.53 -2.85
C CYS A 46 0.32 19.19 -3.57
N ALA A 47 0.04 19.20 -4.87
CA ALA A 47 0.00 17.99 -5.68
C ALA A 47 1.38 17.35 -5.80
N TYR A 48 2.43 18.18 -5.90
CA TYR A 48 3.81 17.71 -5.93
C TYR A 48 4.25 17.08 -4.60
N ALA A 49 3.97 17.74 -3.47
CA ALA A 49 4.26 17.20 -2.15
C ALA A 49 3.46 15.91 -1.89
N ALA A 50 2.17 15.87 -2.27
CA ALA A 50 1.34 14.69 -2.13
C ALA A 50 1.87 13.50 -2.97
N LEU A 51 2.26 13.73 -4.23
CA LEU A 51 2.71 12.67 -5.15
C LEU A 51 4.15 12.20 -4.91
N PHE A 52 5.07 13.09 -4.53
CA PHE A 52 6.50 12.75 -4.45
C PHE A 52 7.02 12.57 -3.03
N MET A 53 6.36 13.15 -2.01
CA MET A 53 6.74 12.97 -0.60
C MET A 53 5.78 12.04 0.13
N VAL A 54 4.48 12.33 0.11
CA VAL A 54 3.49 11.62 0.93
C VAL A 54 3.15 10.24 0.35
N PHE A 55 2.93 10.17 -0.96
CA PHE A 55 2.56 8.94 -1.65
C PHE A 55 3.57 7.80 -1.46
N PRO A 56 4.88 7.95 -1.72
CA PRO A 56 5.83 6.84 -1.54
C PRO A 56 5.93 6.39 -0.07
N VAL A 57 5.85 7.32 0.88
CA VAL A 57 5.88 7.00 2.32
C VAL A 57 4.63 6.26 2.75
N THR A 58 3.45 6.79 2.41
CA THR A 58 2.16 6.15 2.73
C THR A 58 2.02 4.81 2.04
N TRP A 59 2.44 4.69 0.78
CA TRP A 59 2.46 3.42 0.07
C TRP A 59 3.35 2.40 0.74
N PHE A 60 4.58 2.77 1.12
CA PHE A 60 5.50 1.88 1.82
C PHE A 60 4.92 1.40 3.15
N VAL A 61 4.32 2.29 3.94
CA VAL A 61 3.69 1.95 5.23
C VAL A 61 2.50 1.00 5.04
N VAL A 62 1.58 1.31 4.12
CA VAL A 62 0.40 0.47 3.84
C VAL A 62 0.83 -0.89 3.30
N PHE A 63 1.84 -0.93 2.43
CA PHE A 63 2.39 -2.16 1.89
C PHE A 63 3.05 -3.01 2.99
N ALA A 64 3.85 -2.41 3.88
CA ALA A 64 4.45 -3.10 5.00
C ALA A 64 3.38 -3.70 5.93
N LEU A 65 2.32 -2.95 6.25
CA LEU A 65 1.19 -3.44 7.04
C LEU A 65 0.47 -4.60 6.34
N TYR A 66 0.27 -4.51 5.03
CA TYR A 66 -0.31 -5.60 4.23
C TYR A 66 0.53 -6.88 4.32
N VAL A 67 1.85 -6.78 4.12
CA VAL A 67 2.75 -7.94 4.22
C VAL A 67 2.72 -8.53 5.62
N MET A 68 2.75 -7.69 6.67
CA MET A 68 2.64 -8.15 8.06
C MET A 68 1.31 -8.86 8.33
N ALA A 69 0.19 -8.31 7.87
CA ALA A 69 -1.12 -8.95 7.97
C ALA A 69 -1.15 -10.29 7.22
N LEU A 70 -0.53 -10.37 6.05
CA LEU A 70 -0.47 -11.59 5.25
C LEU A 70 0.39 -12.66 5.93
N LEU A 71 1.50 -12.28 6.55
CA LEU A 71 2.33 -13.17 7.36
C LEU A 71 1.58 -13.69 8.60
N ILE A 72 0.81 -12.83 9.27
CA ILE A 72 -0.03 -13.22 10.41
C ILE A 72 -1.14 -14.16 9.96
N TRP A 73 -1.80 -13.88 8.83
CA TRP A 73 -2.85 -14.72 8.27
C TRP A 73 -2.32 -16.10 7.87
N ARG A 74 -1.12 -16.16 7.28
CA ARG A 74 -0.41 -17.42 6.97
C ARG A 74 0.04 -18.18 8.22
N ARG A 75 0.33 -17.47 9.31
CA ARG A 75 0.66 -18.06 10.62
C ARG A 75 -0.54 -18.65 11.34
N LYS A 76 -1.78 -18.47 10.87
CA LYS A 76 -2.89 -19.33 11.25
C LYS A 76 -2.85 -20.58 10.37
N PRO A 77 -2.19 -21.68 10.78
CA PRO A 77 -2.44 -22.95 10.14
C PRO A 77 -3.94 -23.21 10.29
N PHE A 78 -4.58 -23.68 9.22
CA PHE A 78 -5.85 -24.37 9.29
C PHE A 78 -5.77 -25.41 10.40
N ARG A 79 -6.29 -25.07 11.57
CA ARG A 79 -6.55 -25.99 12.66
C ARG A 79 -8.07 -26.00 12.81
N ASN A 80 -8.67 -26.72 11.85
CA ASN A 80 -9.87 -27.54 11.92
C ASN A 80 -10.37 -27.81 10.51
#